data_AF-A0A1G0G2R7-F1
#
_entry.id   AF-A0A1G0G2R7-F1
#
_cell.length_a   1.000
_cell.length_b   1.000
_cell.length_c   1.000
_cell.angle_alpha   90.00
_cell.angle_beta   90.00
_cell.angle_gamma   90.00
#
_symmetry.space_group_name_H-M   'P 1'
#
loop_
_entity.id
_entity.type
_entity.pdbx_description
1 polymer ?
#
loop_
_entity_poly.entity_id
_entity_poly.type
_entity_poly.pdbx_seq_one_letter_code
_entity_poly.pdbx_strand_id
1 'polypeptide(L)'
;MMIRSNVFKRLGGLDEKYFMYFEETDFCFRSRDIGVRVTYFPHAEIIHYGGESAKYNKSVVVINKIVSSYFFPSQYYYYRKNYGVISMLAIRSLDFIYGIVLVVRNCLRSNPGKKKSGMRLGKILVTMSLGCK
;
A
#
# COMPACT_ATOMS: atom_id res chain seq x y z
N MET A 1 -7.49 7.54 14.70
CA MET A 1 -7.93 6.34 15.46
C MET A 1 -7.79 6.62 16.94
N MET A 2 -8.72 6.14 17.77
CA MET A 2 -8.61 6.20 19.24
C MET A 2 -8.73 4.78 19.81
N ILE A 3 -7.88 4.43 20.78
CA ILE A 3 -7.77 3.08 21.33
C ILE A 3 -7.70 3.16 22.85
N ARG A 4 -8.36 2.22 23.55
CA ARG A 4 -8.19 2.09 25.00
C ARG A 4 -6.77 1.63 25.35
N SER A 5 -6.12 2.32 26.29
CA SER A 5 -4.74 2.02 26.69
C SER A 5 -4.53 0.55 27.09
N ASN A 6 -5.50 -0.07 27.77
CA ASN A 6 -5.41 -1.48 28.16
C ASN A 6 -5.42 -2.43 26.95
N VAL A 7 -6.21 -2.15 25.91
CA VAL A 7 -6.25 -2.94 24.66
C VAL A 7 -4.92 -2.80 23.91
N PHE A 8 -4.39 -1.59 23.80
CA PHE A 8 -3.11 -1.34 23.16
C PHE A 8 -1.97 -2.12 23.82
N LYS A 9 -1.89 -2.07 25.16
CA LYS A 9 -0.90 -2.83 25.94
C LYS A 9 -1.10 -4.34 25.80
N ARG A 10 -2.35 -4.82 25.90
CA ARG A 10 -2.68 -6.25 25.77
C ARG A 10 -2.26 -6.84 24.42
N LEU A 11 -2.37 -6.06 23.35
CA LEU A 11 -2.01 -6.46 21.99
C LEU A 11 -0.54 -6.20 21.64
N GLY A 12 0.28 -5.73 22.58
CA GLY A 12 1.69 -5.42 22.33
C GLY A 12 1.91 -4.23 21.39
N GLY A 13 0.94 -3.30 21.31
CA GLY A 13 1.02 -2.12 20.45
C GLY A 13 0.84 -2.39 18.95
N LEU A 14 1.37 -1.49 18.12
CA LEU A 14 1.44 -1.67 16.67
C LEU A 14 2.61 -2.62 16.33
N ASP A 15 2.46 -3.37 15.25
CA ASP A 15 3.52 -4.28 14.81
C ASP A 15 4.63 -3.49 14.11
N GLU A 16 5.82 -3.46 14.71
CA GLU A 16 6.98 -2.69 14.24
C GLU A 16 7.56 -3.17 12.91
N LYS A 17 7.10 -4.33 12.39
CA LYS A 17 7.46 -4.77 11.04
C LYS A 17 6.82 -3.92 9.94
N TYR A 18 5.74 -3.21 10.24
CA TYR A 18 5.19 -2.19 9.36
C TYR A 18 5.95 -0.88 9.57
N PHE A 19 6.69 -0.42 8.57
CA PHE A 19 7.25 0.94 8.60
C PHE A 19 6.18 2.00 8.37
N MET A 20 5.29 1.76 7.39
CA MET A 20 4.18 2.65 7.05
C MET A 20 3.10 1.87 6.29
N TYR A 21 1.84 2.24 6.49
CA TYR A 21 0.64 1.59 5.97
C TYR A 21 0.37 0.22 6.60
N PHE A 22 -0.91 -0.09 6.78
CA PHE A 22 -1.45 -1.35 7.31
C PHE A 22 -1.14 -1.63 8.78
N GLU A 23 -0.33 -0.82 9.48
CA GLU A 23 -0.07 -1.01 10.91
C GLU A 23 -1.34 -0.87 11.76
N GLU A 24 -2.19 0.10 11.42
CA GLU A 24 -3.46 0.38 12.06
C GLU A 24 -4.53 -0.62 11.63
N THR A 25 -4.48 -1.05 10.37
CA THR A 25 -5.39 -2.07 9.82
C THR A 25 -5.14 -3.43 10.49
N ASP A 26 -3.89 -3.82 10.64
CA ASP A 26 -3.46 -5.01 11.38
C ASP A 26 -3.85 -4.94 12.85
N PHE A 27 -3.64 -3.78 13.50
CA PHE A 27 -4.07 -3.58 14.88
C PHE A 27 -5.59 -3.76 15.04
N CYS A 28 -6.38 -3.22 14.11
CA CYS A 28 -7.83 -3.38 14.12
C CYS A 28 -8.26 -4.84 13.90
N PHE A 29 -7.57 -5.57 13.02
CA PHE A 29 -7.80 -7.00 12.80
C PHE A 29 -7.56 -7.79 14.09
N ARG A 30 -6.38 -7.65 14.70
CA ARG A 30 -6.02 -8.31 15.98
C ARG A 30 -6.93 -7.92 17.14
N SER A 31 -7.41 -6.68 17.14
CA SER A 31 -8.41 -6.22 18.12
C SER A 31 -9.72 -6.99 18.01
N ARG A 32 -10.20 -7.24 16.79
CA ARG A 32 -11.42 -8.04 16.57
C ARG A 32 -11.21 -9.49 17.01
N ASP A 33 -10.04 -10.07 16.78
CA ASP A 33 -9.73 -11.45 17.17
C ASP A 33 -9.82 -11.68 18.69
N ILE A 34 -9.54 -10.64 19.50
CA ILE A 34 -9.72 -10.70 20.96
C ILE A 34 -11.10 -10.21 21.44
N GLY A 35 -12.07 -10.07 20.53
CA GLY A 35 -13.44 -9.67 20.83
C GLY A 35 -13.64 -8.17 21.04
N VAL A 36 -12.66 -7.32 20.72
CA VAL A 36 -12.82 -5.86 20.83
C VAL A 36 -13.60 -5.32 19.63
N ARG A 37 -14.63 -4.53 19.92
CA ARG A 37 -15.42 -3.85 18.89
C ARG A 37 -14.60 -2.74 18.22
N VAL A 38 -14.46 -2.84 16.90
CA VAL A 38 -13.89 -1.79 16.04
C VAL A 38 -15.04 -1.12 15.30
N THR A 39 -15.22 0.19 15.48
CA THR A 39 -16.36 0.93 14.95
C THR A 39 -15.94 2.26 14.33
N TYR A 40 -16.72 2.72 13.35
CA TYR A 40 -16.65 4.07 12.81
C TYR A 40 -17.63 4.95 13.56
N PHE A 41 -17.18 6.12 14.01
CA PHE A 41 -18.00 7.06 14.78
C PHE A 41 -18.23 8.34 13.97
N PRO A 42 -19.41 8.51 13.33
CA PRO A 42 -19.64 9.60 12.38
C PRO A 42 -19.77 10.98 13.04
N HIS A 43 -20.03 11.06 14.35
CA HIS A 43 -20.19 12.34 15.05
C HIS A 43 -18.86 12.99 15.46
N ALA A 44 -17.72 12.30 15.29
CA ALA A 44 -16.40 12.90 15.49
C ALA A 44 -15.77 13.17 14.12
N GLU A 45 -15.51 14.44 13.86
CA GLU A 45 -14.93 14.91 12.60
C GLU A 45 -13.49 15.37 12.82
N ILE A 46 -12.58 14.95 11.93
CA ILE A 46 -11.18 15.33 11.92
C ILE A 46 -10.79 15.63 10.47
N ILE A 47 -10.20 16.80 10.23
CA ILE A 47 -9.68 17.15 8.91
C ILE A 47 -8.27 16.57 8.76
N HIS A 48 -8.09 15.71 7.77
CA HIS A 48 -6.78 15.21 7.38
C HIS A 48 -6.33 15.92 6.08
N TYR A 49 -5.35 16.80 6.19
CA TYR A 49 -4.69 17.41 5.03
C TYR A 49 -3.76 16.38 4.36
N GLY A 50 -4.32 15.61 3.43
CA GLY A 50 -3.58 14.55 2.74
C GLY A 50 -2.52 15.07 1.76
N GLY A 51 -1.52 14.24 1.48
CA GLY A 51 -0.54 14.49 0.41
C GLY A 51 0.61 15.43 0.76
N GLU A 52 0.62 16.03 1.95
CA GLU A 52 1.71 16.91 2.43
C GLU A 52 3.06 16.18 2.48
N SER A 53 3.09 14.96 3.04
CA SER A 53 4.30 14.12 3.10
C SER A 53 4.65 13.47 1.75
N ALA A 54 3.78 13.59 0.75
CA ALA A 54 3.91 12.97 -0.56
C ALA A 54 3.89 14.00 -1.70
N LYS A 55 4.19 15.27 -1.40
CA LYS A 55 4.32 16.35 -2.41
C LYS A 55 5.33 15.93 -3.49
N TYR A 56 4.80 15.52 -4.64
CA TYR A 56 5.59 15.02 -5.77
C TYR A 56 5.46 15.94 -6.98
N ASN A 57 6.60 16.19 -7.64
CA ASN A 57 6.69 16.86 -8.93
C ASN A 57 5.79 16.16 -9.97
N LYS A 58 5.02 16.95 -10.74
CA LYS A 58 4.01 16.51 -11.73
C LYS A 58 4.52 15.59 -12.86
N SER A 59 5.81 15.30 -12.94
CA SER A 59 6.46 14.78 -14.14
C SER A 59 6.63 13.25 -14.21
N VAL A 60 6.23 12.48 -13.19
CA VAL A 60 6.45 11.03 -13.20
C VAL A 60 5.18 10.28 -12.83
N VAL A 61 4.45 9.83 -13.85
CA VAL A 61 3.30 8.90 -13.76
C VAL A 61 3.75 7.45 -13.42
N VAL A 62 5.04 7.24 -13.15
CA VAL A 62 5.62 5.93 -12.85
C VAL A 62 5.84 5.84 -11.35
N ILE A 63 4.90 5.19 -10.68
CA ILE A 63 4.96 4.63 -9.31
C ILE A 63 5.71 5.53 -8.32
N ASN A 64 4.96 6.32 -7.56
CA ASN A 64 5.49 7.09 -6.44
C ASN A 64 6.33 6.14 -5.56
N LYS A 65 7.62 6.46 -5.38
CA LYS A 65 8.59 5.62 -4.64
C LYS A 65 8.03 5.19 -3.28
N ILE A 66 7.25 6.06 -2.65
CA ILE A 66 6.55 5.81 -1.38
C ILE A 66 5.59 4.61 -1.49
N VAL A 67 4.78 4.55 -2.55
CA VAL A 67 3.84 3.44 -2.78
C VAL A 67 4.60 2.15 -3.06
N SER A 68 5.61 2.20 -3.94
CA SER A 68 6.38 1.00 -4.28
C SER A 68 7.13 0.42 -3.09
N SER A 69 7.74 1.28 -2.27
CA SER A 69 8.66 0.87 -1.22
C SER A 69 7.98 0.60 0.12
N TYR A 70 6.79 1.17 0.38
CA TYR A 70 6.14 1.03 1.68
C TYR A 70 4.75 0.39 1.58
N PHE A 71 3.92 0.82 0.63
CA PHE A 71 2.54 0.32 0.56
C PHE A 71 2.47 -1.18 0.21
N PHE A 72 3.08 -1.61 -0.90
CA PHE A 72 2.99 -3.01 -1.33
C PHE A 72 3.66 -3.99 -0.36
N PRO A 73 4.88 -3.73 0.18
CA PRO A 73 5.46 -4.61 1.18
C PRO A 73 4.58 -4.75 2.43
N SER A 74 4.05 -3.66 2.96
CA SER A 74 3.12 -3.69 4.10
C SER A 74 1.83 -4.44 3.79
N GLN A 75 1.23 -4.22 2.62
CA GLN A 75 0.04 -4.94 2.17
C GLN A 75 0.28 -6.45 2.09
N TYR A 76 1.34 -6.88 1.40
CA TYR A 76 1.65 -8.30 1.27
C TYR A 76 1.98 -8.94 2.61
N TYR A 77 2.67 -8.22 3.50
CA TYR A 77 2.92 -8.67 4.86
C TYR A 77 1.61 -8.86 5.63
N TYR A 78 0.69 -7.90 5.57
CA TYR A 78 -0.63 -7.98 6.20
C TYR A 78 -1.43 -9.19 5.74
N TYR A 79 -1.56 -9.39 4.43
CA TYR A 79 -2.31 -10.53 3.90
C TYR A 79 -1.67 -11.87 4.23
N ARG A 80 -0.33 -11.94 4.17
CA ARG A 80 0.40 -13.15 4.55
C ARG A 80 0.21 -13.49 6.02
N LYS A 81 0.32 -12.48 6.90
CA LYS A 81 0.24 -12.62 8.36
C LYS A 81 -1.16 -13.05 8.81
N ASN A 82 -2.20 -12.39 8.29
CA ASN A 82 -3.56 -12.55 8.81
C ASN A 82 -4.42 -13.54 8.00
N TYR A 83 -4.11 -13.79 6.73
CA TYR A 83 -4.90 -14.64 5.83
C TYR A 83 -4.08 -15.70 5.08
N GLY A 84 -2.77 -15.81 5.36
CA GLY A 84 -1.89 -16.81 4.78
C GLY A 84 -1.31 -16.47 3.40
N VAL A 85 -0.46 -17.37 2.91
CA VAL A 85 0.36 -17.15 1.69
C VAL A 85 -0.48 -17.09 0.42
N ILE A 86 -1.55 -17.89 0.32
CA ILE A 86 -2.44 -17.91 -0.85
C ILE A 86 -3.08 -16.53 -1.05
N SER A 87 -3.60 -15.94 0.03
CA SER A 87 -4.20 -14.60 0.02
C SER A 87 -3.20 -13.52 -0.40
N MET A 88 -1.96 -13.62 0.08
CA MET A 88 -0.88 -12.72 -0.34
C MET A 88 -0.58 -12.85 -1.83
N LEU A 89 -0.48 -14.07 -2.35
CA LEU A 89 -0.24 -14.31 -3.78
C LEU A 89 -1.40 -13.80 -4.64
N ALA A 90 -2.64 -14.00 -4.20
CA ALA A 90 -3.81 -13.50 -4.91
C ALA A 90 -3.80 -11.96 -5.01
N ILE A 91 -3.56 -11.25 -3.91
CA ILE A 91 -3.46 -9.79 -3.90
C ILE A 91 -2.29 -9.31 -4.77
N ARG A 92 -1.11 -9.94 -4.64
CA ARG A 92 0.05 -9.62 -5.48
C ARG A 92 -0.23 -9.80 -6.98
N SER A 93 -0.96 -10.84 -7.36
CA SER A 93 -1.37 -11.04 -8.75
C SER A 93 -2.35 -9.97 -9.23
N LEU A 94 -3.32 -9.58 -8.39
CA LEU A 94 -4.26 -8.49 -8.72
C LEU A 94 -3.56 -7.14 -8.89
N ASP A 95 -2.64 -6.80 -7.98
CA ASP A 95 -1.84 -5.58 -8.06
C ASP A 95 -0.96 -5.55 -9.32
N PHE A 96 -0.39 -6.69 -9.70
CA PHE A 96 0.39 -6.83 -10.93
C PHE A 96 -0.48 -6.62 -12.19
N ILE A 97 -1.66 -7.24 -12.24
CA ILE A 97 -2.61 -7.06 -13.35
C ILE A 97 -3.03 -5.59 -13.45
N TYR A 98 -3.36 -4.95 -12.32
CA TYR A 98 -3.70 -3.53 -12.28
C TYR A 98 -2.56 -2.65 -12.80
N GLY A 99 -1.31 -2.96 -12.41
CA GLY A 99 -0.12 -2.31 -12.95
C GLY A 99 -0.01 -2.40 -14.48
N ILE A 100 -0.26 -3.58 -15.05
CA ILE A 100 -0.29 -3.78 -16.50
C ILE A 100 -1.37 -2.93 -17.15
N VAL A 101 -2.60 -2.94 -16.60
CA VAL A 101 -3.71 -2.14 -17.11
C VAL A 101 -3.36 -0.65 -17.13
N LEU A 102 -2.74 -0.14 -16.08
CA LEU A 102 -2.29 1.26 -16.02
C LEU A 102 -1.23 1.57 -17.08
N VAL A 103 -0.26 0.68 -17.30
CA VAL A 103 0.76 0.84 -18.34
C VAL A 103 0.11 0.86 -19.73
N VAL A 104 -0.75 -0.11 -20.03
CA VAL A 104 -1.47 -0.18 -21.31
C VAL A 104 -2.30 1.08 -21.53
N ARG A 105 -3.10 1.49 -20.54
CA ARG A 105 -3.91 2.72 -20.59
C ARG A 105 -3.05 3.96 -20.86
N ASN A 106 -1.88 4.05 -20.22
CA ASN A 106 -0.98 5.19 -20.40
C ASN A 106 -0.29 5.16 -21.78
N CYS A 107 0.06 3.97 -22.29
CA CYS A 107 0.58 3.81 -23.66
C CYS A 107 -0.47 4.24 -24.70
N LEU A 108 -1.74 3.84 -24.51
CA LEU A 108 -2.85 4.22 -25.40
C LEU A 108 -3.19 5.72 -25.32
N ARG A 109 -3.03 6.34 -24.15
CA ARG A 109 -3.22 7.79 -23.95
C ARG A 109 -2.01 8.64 -24.35
N SER A 110 -0.86 8.02 -24.63
CA SER A 110 0.36 8.75 -24.99
C SER A 110 0.23 9.29 -26.42
N ASN A 111 0.11 10.62 -26.54
CA ASN A 111 0.01 11.30 -27.83
C ASN A 111 1.37 11.18 -28.58
N PRO A 112 1.41 10.69 -29.84
CA PRO A 112 2.66 10.42 -30.58
C PRO A 112 3.64 11.60 -30.73
N GLY A 113 3.20 12.85 -30.47
CA GLY A 113 4.01 14.07 -30.56
C GLY A 113 5.02 14.34 -29.43
N LYS A 114 5.05 13.55 -28.34
CA LYS A 114 6.02 13.72 -27.23
C LYS A 114 6.97 12.53 -27.07
N LYS A 115 7.67 12.15 -28.14
CA LYS A 115 8.71 11.11 -28.12
C LYS A 115 10.08 11.69 -27.71
N LYS A 116 10.38 11.75 -26.40
CA LYS A 116 11.77 11.68 -25.87
C LYS A 116 11.77 11.15 -24.43
N SER A 117 11.79 9.82 -24.26
CA SER A 117 12.39 9.07 -23.11
C SER A 117 11.82 7.64 -23.07
N GLY A 118 11.90 6.91 -24.20
CA GLY A 118 11.29 5.59 -24.38
C GLY A 118 12.22 4.41 -24.13
N MET A 119 13.31 4.57 -23.37
CA MET A 119 14.36 3.54 -23.26
C MET A 119 14.78 3.29 -21.80
N ARG A 120 13.80 3.12 -20.90
CA ARG A 120 14.02 2.57 -19.54
C ARG A 120 13.03 1.46 -19.14
N LEU A 121 12.11 1.08 -20.04
CA LEU A 121 11.01 0.17 -19.72
C LEU A 121 11.47 -1.27 -19.42
N GLY A 122 12.52 -1.76 -20.09
CA GLY A 122 13.02 -3.13 -19.89
C GLY A 122 13.66 -3.38 -18.51
N LYS A 123 14.21 -2.36 -17.87
CA LYS A 123 14.83 -2.50 -16.53
C LYS A 123 13.79 -2.60 -15.41
N ILE A 124 12.58 -2.08 -15.62
CA ILE A 124 11.51 -2.00 -14.59
C ILE A 124 10.80 -3.35 -14.42
N LEU A 125 10.59 -4.09 -15.51
CA LEU A 125 9.97 -5.43 -15.45
C LEU A 125 10.81 -6.45 -14.66
N VAL A 126 12.13 -6.33 -14.71
CA VAL A 126 13.04 -7.22 -13.96
C VAL A 126 13.04 -6.91 -12.45
N THR A 127 12.86 -5.64 -12.06
CA THR A 127 12.87 -5.24 -10.64
C THR A 127 11.56 -5.54 -9.91
N MET A 128 10.44 -5.69 -10.63
CA MET A 128 9.14 -6.03 -10.00
C MET A 128 8.98 -7.53 -9.69
N SER A 129 9.72 -8.39 -10.41
CA SER A 129 9.76 -9.85 -10.20
C SER A 129 10.64 -10.24 -9.02
N LEU A 130 11.79 -9.57 -8.88
CA LEU A 130 12.79 -9.88 -7.87
C LEU A 130 12.67 -8.89 -6.72
N GLY A 131 11.97 -9.29 -5.65
CA GLY A 131 12.00 -8.58 -4.37
C GLY A 131 13.43 -8.55 -3.79
N CYS A 132 14.23 -7.59 -4.23
CA CYS A 132 15.62 -7.38 -3.83
C CYS A 132 15.90 -5.88 -4.02
N LYS A 133 16.14 -5.05 -3.01
CA LYS A 133 16.53 -5.23 -1.60
C LYS A 133 15.68 -4.33 -0.71
#